data_AF-Q3ATS8-F1
#
_entry.id   AF-Q3ATS8-F1
#
_cell.length_a   1.000
_cell.length_b   1.000
_cell.length_c   1.000
_cell.angle_alpha   90.00
_cell.angle_beta   90.00
_cell.angle_gamma   90.00
#
_symmetry.space_group_name_H-M   'P 1'
#
loop_
_entity.id
_entity.type
_entity.pdbx_description
1 polymer ?
#
loop_
_entity_poly.entity_id
_entity_poly.type
_entity_poly.pdbx_seq_one_letter_code
_entity_poly.pdbx_strand_id
1 'polypeptide(L)'
;MQKKECELLHPQSMCPAFGGLRVLTRIDGVQVCLVADQGCLYGLTFVTHFYAARKSLVSPELMNVQISGGTMIDDVRQTITEIASDPSVRFIPVVSTCVAETAGIAEELLPRRVGNAEVLLVRLPAFQIRTHPEAKDVAVATLLQRFGAFGEQRKPKSLLVLGEIFPVDAMAIGAILQKIGVEAVIVLPGTALEDYIEAGQVEACAVLHPFYERSVALLEKHGVKIITGNPIGANATAQWIRRIGEVLELDSATVNAIADEESQKAREVLGRFSHLEGKVMVAGYEGNELPVVRLLLEAGLDVPYASTSIARTALGEEDHNVLSMLGTEIRYRKYLEEDMEAVRHYQPDLVIGTTSLDSFAKEQGIPAIYYTNNISARPLFFATGAATVLGMISGLLARKDAFRAMKEYFEG
;
A
#
# COMPACT_ATOMS: atom_id res chain seq x y z
N MET A 1 2.41 19.30 18.45
CA MET A 1 3.74 19.86 18.11
C MET A 1 3.65 20.82 16.92
N GLN A 2 4.63 21.71 16.67
CA GLN A 2 4.67 22.51 15.44
C GLN A 2 5.43 21.73 14.36
N LYS A 3 4.91 21.67 13.13
CA LYS A 3 5.62 21.03 12.02
C LYS A 3 6.93 21.78 11.78
N LYS A 4 8.08 21.09 11.80
CA LYS A 4 9.33 21.71 11.40
C LYS A 4 9.25 21.95 9.89
N GLU A 5 9.18 23.21 9.48
CA GLU A 5 9.12 23.61 8.08
C GLU A 5 10.44 23.26 7.39
N CYS A 6 10.54 22.03 6.92
CA CYS A 6 11.44 21.67 5.85
C CYS A 6 10.60 21.04 4.74
N GLU A 7 9.84 21.89 4.02
CA GLU A 7 8.96 21.45 2.93
C GLU A 7 9.71 20.78 1.77
N LEU A 8 11.04 20.95 1.74
CA LEU A 8 11.95 20.43 0.71
C LEU A 8 12.56 19.07 1.05
N LEU A 9 12.43 18.56 2.28
CA LEU A 9 12.93 17.22 2.60
C LEU A 9 12.06 16.15 1.93
N HIS A 10 12.69 15.08 1.50
CA HIS A 10 11.99 13.91 0.98
C HIS A 10 11.38 13.15 2.17
N PRO A 11 10.07 12.82 2.15
CA PRO A 11 9.43 12.16 3.28
C PRO A 11 10.11 10.82 3.57
N GLN A 12 10.08 10.38 4.82
CA GLN A 12 10.67 9.10 5.21
C GLN A 12 9.97 7.96 4.48
N SER A 13 10.58 7.37 3.46
CA SER A 13 9.99 6.29 2.66
C SER A 13 11.09 5.37 2.14
N MET A 14 10.73 4.13 1.80
CA MET A 14 11.54 3.32 0.89
C MET A 14 11.58 3.94 -0.51
N CYS A 15 12.54 3.50 -1.33
CA CYS A 15 12.67 3.90 -2.72
C CYS A 15 11.33 3.72 -3.47
N PRO A 16 10.84 4.74 -4.22
CA PRO A 16 9.62 4.64 -4.99
C PRO A 16 9.59 3.45 -5.96
N ALA A 17 10.69 3.14 -6.63
CA ALA A 17 10.77 1.97 -7.52
C ALA A 17 10.38 0.66 -6.83
N PHE A 18 10.69 0.49 -5.54
CA PHE A 18 10.25 -0.69 -4.77
C PHE A 18 8.72 -0.80 -4.72
N GLY A 19 8.01 0.31 -4.57
CA GLY A 19 6.55 0.34 -4.58
C GLY A 19 5.95 -0.18 -5.87
N GLY A 20 6.43 0.30 -7.02
CA GLY A 20 5.99 -0.22 -8.31
C GLY A 20 6.43 -1.67 -8.55
N LEU A 21 7.61 -2.08 -8.06
CA LEU A 21 8.04 -3.48 -8.13
C LEU A 21 7.12 -4.43 -7.34
N ARG A 22 6.54 -3.99 -6.20
CA ARG A 22 5.50 -4.77 -5.49
C ARG A 22 4.26 -5.04 -6.35
N VAL A 23 3.89 -4.08 -7.18
CA VAL A 23 2.79 -4.23 -8.14
C VAL A 23 3.20 -5.14 -9.29
N LEU A 24 4.34 -4.87 -9.93
CA LEU A 24 4.72 -5.51 -11.17
C LEU A 24 5.15 -6.97 -10.99
N THR A 25 5.97 -7.25 -9.98
CA THR A 25 6.58 -8.59 -9.81
C THR A 25 5.59 -9.66 -9.39
N ARG A 26 4.42 -9.27 -8.88
CA ARG A 26 3.36 -10.20 -8.49
C ARG A 26 2.59 -10.78 -9.67
N ILE A 27 2.71 -10.17 -10.86
CA ILE A 27 2.03 -10.62 -12.07
C ILE A 27 2.63 -11.95 -12.57
N ASP A 28 1.79 -12.88 -12.99
CA ASP A 28 2.18 -14.18 -13.50
C ASP A 28 2.72 -14.08 -14.93
N GLY A 29 3.88 -14.73 -15.17
CA GLY A 29 4.61 -14.61 -16.44
C GLY A 29 5.34 -13.27 -16.62
N VAL A 30 5.54 -12.50 -15.54
CA VAL A 30 6.33 -11.26 -15.58
C VAL A 30 7.82 -11.52 -15.37
N GLN A 31 8.67 -10.83 -16.15
CA GLN A 31 10.10 -10.69 -15.87
C GLN A 31 10.48 -9.22 -16.01
N VAL A 32 10.83 -8.58 -14.90
CA VAL A 32 11.14 -7.14 -14.87
C VAL A 32 12.51 -6.89 -15.50
N CYS A 33 12.56 -5.92 -16.42
CA CYS A 33 13.78 -5.28 -16.90
C CYS A 33 13.99 -3.97 -16.11
N LEU A 34 14.80 -4.02 -15.05
CA LEU A 34 15.08 -2.86 -14.20
C LEU A 34 16.22 -2.04 -14.82
N VAL A 35 15.92 -0.85 -15.32
CA VAL A 35 16.93 0.07 -15.88
C VAL A 35 17.43 0.96 -14.74
N ALA A 36 18.51 0.53 -14.11
CA ALA A 36 19.05 1.17 -12.91
C ALA A 36 20.57 1.00 -12.80
N ASP A 37 21.20 1.89 -12.03
CA ASP A 37 22.60 1.71 -11.64
C ASP A 37 22.78 0.52 -10.67
N GLN A 38 24.03 0.17 -10.38
CA GLN A 38 24.36 -0.98 -9.53
C GLN A 38 23.85 -0.83 -8.07
N GLY A 39 23.79 0.39 -7.55
CA GLY A 39 23.30 0.65 -6.19
C GLY A 39 21.81 0.40 -6.07
N CYS A 40 21.03 0.93 -7.01
CA CYS A 40 19.60 0.70 -7.14
C CYS A 40 19.31 -0.77 -7.44
N LEU A 41 20.06 -1.41 -8.34
CA LEU A 41 19.90 -2.83 -8.66
C LEU A 41 20.05 -3.69 -7.41
N TYR A 42 21.14 -3.51 -6.65
CA TYR A 42 21.37 -4.26 -5.41
C TYR A 42 20.23 -4.06 -4.40
N GLY A 43 19.94 -2.80 -4.08
CA GLY A 43 18.93 -2.46 -3.07
C GLY A 43 17.55 -2.95 -3.45
N LEU A 44 17.10 -2.69 -4.68
CA LEU A 44 15.78 -3.07 -5.18
C LEU A 44 15.63 -4.58 -5.35
N THR A 45 16.68 -5.30 -5.78
CA THR A 45 16.66 -6.76 -5.82
C THR A 45 16.45 -7.34 -4.42
N PHE A 46 17.19 -6.83 -3.43
CA PHE A 46 17.05 -7.27 -2.05
C PHE A 46 15.64 -7.02 -1.51
N VAL A 47 15.17 -5.77 -1.52
CA VAL A 47 13.86 -5.45 -0.91
C VAL A 47 12.69 -6.10 -1.65
N THR A 48 12.78 -6.25 -2.97
CA THR A 48 11.74 -6.91 -3.77
C THR A 48 11.67 -8.40 -3.43
N HIS A 49 12.82 -9.07 -3.27
CA HIS A 49 12.86 -10.49 -2.91
C HIS A 49 12.17 -10.78 -1.56
N PHE A 50 12.36 -9.90 -0.57
CA PHE A 50 11.81 -10.08 0.77
C PHE A 50 10.36 -9.59 0.91
N TYR A 51 9.99 -8.48 0.26
CA TYR A 51 8.74 -7.78 0.54
C TYR A 51 7.75 -7.71 -0.63
N ALA A 52 8.11 -8.20 -1.82
CA ALA A 52 7.24 -8.22 -2.99
C ALA A 52 7.01 -9.65 -3.51
N ALA A 53 8.02 -10.22 -4.15
CA ALA A 53 7.97 -11.54 -4.75
C ALA A 53 9.38 -12.14 -4.76
N ARG A 54 9.49 -13.45 -4.58
CA ARG A 54 10.75 -14.20 -4.68
C ARG A 54 11.18 -14.37 -6.14
N LYS A 55 11.33 -13.26 -6.87
CA LYS A 55 11.75 -13.20 -8.27
C LYS A 55 13.00 -12.34 -8.39
N SER A 56 13.92 -12.75 -9.25
CA SER A 56 15.10 -11.95 -9.59
C SER A 56 14.71 -10.84 -10.56
N LEU A 57 15.34 -9.68 -10.41
CA LEU A 57 15.25 -8.58 -11.37
C LEU A 57 16.39 -8.73 -12.38
N VAL A 58 16.10 -8.49 -13.66
CA VAL A 58 17.12 -8.46 -14.71
C VAL A 58 17.38 -7.01 -15.05
N SER A 59 18.63 -6.62 -15.20
CA SER A 59 19.03 -5.24 -15.48
C SER A 59 20.06 -5.22 -16.60
N PRO A 60 19.96 -4.30 -17.58
CA PRO A 60 21.10 -3.97 -18.41
C PRO A 60 22.21 -3.40 -17.51
N GLU A 61 23.46 -3.50 -17.97
CA GLU A 61 24.55 -2.79 -17.31
C GLU A 61 24.42 -1.29 -17.58
N LEU A 62 24.10 -0.52 -16.54
CA LEU A 62 23.99 0.93 -16.63
C LEU A 62 25.10 1.60 -15.83
N MET A 63 26.21 1.89 -16.50
CA MET A 63 27.38 2.59 -15.95
C MET A 63 27.66 3.86 -16.75
N ASN A 64 28.66 4.65 -16.31
CA ASN A 64 29.05 5.90 -16.97
C ASN A 64 29.35 5.71 -18.47
N VAL A 65 29.89 4.55 -18.86
CA VAL A 65 30.21 4.22 -20.25
C VAL A 65 28.95 4.21 -21.12
N GLN A 66 27.89 3.54 -20.68
CA GLN A 66 26.62 3.47 -21.42
C GLN A 66 25.90 4.82 -21.45
N ILE A 67 25.94 5.56 -20.34
CA ILE A 67 25.26 6.87 -20.22
C ILE A 67 25.94 7.91 -21.12
N SER A 68 27.27 8.00 -21.05
CA SER A 68 28.04 8.99 -21.85
C SER A 68 28.23 8.54 -23.29
N GLY A 69 28.28 7.23 -23.55
CA GLY A 69 28.37 6.64 -24.87
C GLY A 69 27.05 6.56 -25.63
N GLY A 70 25.91 6.79 -24.96
CA GLY A 70 24.58 6.78 -25.58
C GLY A 70 24.07 5.38 -25.96
N THR A 71 24.69 4.30 -25.47
CA THR A 71 24.33 2.91 -25.81
C THR A 71 23.23 2.33 -24.93
N MET A 72 22.84 3.05 -23.86
CA MET A 72 21.86 2.57 -22.87
C MET A 72 20.60 1.93 -23.51
N ILE A 73 20.05 2.55 -24.57
CA ILE A 73 18.83 2.05 -25.19
C ILE A 73 19.06 0.72 -25.93
N ASP A 74 20.22 0.55 -26.54
CA ASP A 74 20.59 -0.69 -27.23
C ASP A 74 20.79 -1.82 -26.21
N ASP A 75 21.44 -1.51 -25.09
CA ASP A 75 21.65 -2.46 -23.98
C ASP A 75 20.31 -2.88 -23.34
N VAL A 76 19.38 -1.94 -23.18
CA VAL A 76 18.00 -2.23 -22.73
C VAL A 76 17.29 -3.15 -23.72
N ARG A 77 17.38 -2.88 -25.03
CA ARG A 77 16.75 -3.70 -26.08
C ARG A 77 17.33 -5.10 -26.15
N GLN A 78 18.65 -5.23 -26.01
CA GLN A 78 19.32 -6.52 -25.91
C GLN A 78 18.80 -7.29 -24.68
N THR A 79 18.78 -6.65 -23.52
CA THR A 79 18.27 -7.27 -22.28
C THR A 79 16.81 -7.72 -22.42
N ILE A 80 15.95 -6.92 -23.04
CA ILE A 80 14.54 -7.31 -23.33
C ILE A 80 14.50 -8.55 -24.22
N THR A 81 15.36 -8.62 -25.24
CA THR A 81 15.44 -9.76 -26.16
C THR A 81 15.91 -11.03 -25.44
N GLU A 82 16.89 -10.90 -24.53
CA GLU A 82 17.37 -12.00 -23.69
C GLU A 82 16.29 -12.49 -22.73
N ILE A 83 15.57 -11.59 -22.06
CA ILE A 83 14.43 -11.94 -21.21
C ILE A 83 13.36 -12.69 -22.01
N ALA A 84 13.03 -12.19 -23.21
CA ALA A 84 12.01 -12.77 -24.08
C ALA A 84 12.41 -14.12 -24.72
N SER A 85 13.66 -14.57 -24.53
CA SER A 85 14.10 -15.90 -24.96
C SER A 85 13.46 -17.02 -24.14
N ASP A 86 12.99 -16.73 -22.93
CA ASP A 86 12.16 -17.64 -22.14
C ASP A 86 10.70 -17.55 -22.63
N PRO A 87 10.15 -18.64 -23.24
CA PRO A 87 8.81 -18.63 -23.81
C PRO A 87 7.69 -18.53 -22.77
N SER A 88 8.00 -18.71 -21.48
CA SER A 88 7.04 -18.56 -20.37
C SER A 88 6.78 -17.10 -19.98
N VAL A 89 7.66 -16.18 -20.39
CA VAL A 89 7.49 -14.74 -20.13
C VAL A 89 6.42 -14.16 -21.06
N ARG A 90 5.37 -13.59 -20.46
CA ARG A 90 4.24 -12.95 -21.14
C ARG A 90 4.25 -11.42 -21.01
N PHE A 91 5.00 -10.88 -20.05
CA PHE A 91 5.07 -9.44 -19.80
C PHE A 91 6.46 -9.00 -19.31
N ILE A 92 7.02 -7.99 -19.95
CA ILE A 92 8.31 -7.37 -19.59
C ILE A 92 8.07 -5.89 -19.28
N PRO A 93 7.82 -5.53 -18.01
CA PRO A 93 7.85 -4.15 -17.59
C PRO A 93 9.31 -3.67 -17.56
N VAL A 94 9.58 -2.64 -18.34
CA VAL A 94 10.84 -1.89 -18.31
C VAL A 94 10.70 -0.83 -17.23
N VAL A 95 11.33 -1.05 -16.08
CA VAL A 95 11.22 -0.14 -14.93
C VAL A 95 12.39 0.83 -14.97
N SER A 96 12.11 2.11 -15.26
CA SER A 96 13.14 3.14 -15.24
C SER A 96 13.24 3.81 -13.86
N THR A 97 14.48 3.98 -13.40
CA THR A 97 14.82 4.64 -12.14
C THR A 97 15.45 6.02 -12.39
N CYS A 98 15.95 6.69 -11.35
CA CYS A 98 16.48 8.05 -11.44
C CYS A 98 17.52 8.22 -12.55
N VAL A 99 18.52 7.34 -12.62
CA VAL A 99 19.62 7.45 -13.59
C VAL A 99 19.13 7.26 -15.02
N ALA A 100 18.26 6.28 -15.26
CA ALA A 100 17.70 6.02 -16.59
C ALA A 100 16.83 7.17 -17.10
N GLU A 101 16.05 7.79 -16.21
CA GLU A 101 15.24 8.97 -16.54
C GLU A 101 16.10 10.19 -16.83
N THR A 102 17.14 10.44 -16.04
CA THR A 102 18.10 11.52 -16.30
C THR A 102 18.89 11.30 -17.60
N ALA A 103 19.21 10.04 -17.92
CA ALA A 103 19.85 9.66 -19.18
C ALA A 103 18.91 9.72 -20.40
N GLY A 104 17.62 10.03 -20.22
CA GLY A 104 16.69 10.27 -21.31
C GLY A 104 16.12 9.01 -21.96
N ILE A 105 15.79 7.98 -21.17
CA ILE A 105 15.12 6.79 -21.70
C ILE A 105 13.81 7.16 -22.43
N ALA A 106 13.73 6.76 -23.70
CA ALA A 106 12.62 7.06 -24.61
C ALA A 106 11.78 5.81 -24.87
N GLU A 107 10.47 5.90 -24.63
CA GLU A 107 9.54 4.78 -24.76
C GLU A 107 9.38 4.35 -26.22
N GLU A 108 9.47 5.30 -27.15
CA GLU A 108 9.28 5.10 -28.59
C GLU A 108 10.37 4.22 -29.21
N LEU A 109 11.51 4.10 -28.54
CA LEU A 109 12.64 3.27 -28.96
C LEU A 109 12.57 1.84 -28.41
N LEU A 110 11.66 1.57 -27.47
CA LEU A 110 11.44 0.24 -26.94
C LEU A 110 10.45 -0.53 -27.85
N PRO A 111 10.69 -1.84 -28.08
CA PRO A 111 9.70 -2.65 -28.77
C PRO A 111 8.40 -2.69 -27.93
N ARG A 112 7.24 -2.75 -28.58
CA ARG A 112 5.96 -2.95 -27.88
C ARG A 112 5.72 -4.41 -27.49
N ARG A 113 6.32 -5.34 -28.24
CA ARG A 113 6.20 -6.79 -28.04
C ARG A 113 7.46 -7.47 -28.55
N VAL A 114 7.94 -8.48 -27.82
CA VAL A 114 9.06 -9.34 -28.24
C VAL A 114 8.72 -10.79 -27.87
N GLY A 115 8.78 -11.69 -28.85
CA GLY A 115 8.34 -13.07 -28.66
C GLY A 115 6.89 -13.14 -28.16
N ASN A 116 6.68 -13.83 -27.03
CA ASN A 116 5.38 -13.95 -26.38
C ASN A 116 5.04 -12.78 -25.44
N ALA A 117 5.98 -11.87 -25.19
CA ALA A 117 5.86 -10.86 -24.14
C ALA A 117 5.45 -9.47 -24.64
N GLU A 118 4.44 -8.89 -24.00
CA GLU A 118 4.18 -7.44 -24.08
C GLU A 118 5.28 -6.68 -23.34
N VAL A 119 5.68 -5.52 -23.85
CA VAL A 119 6.73 -4.68 -23.25
C VAL A 119 6.13 -3.31 -22.93
N LEU A 120 6.36 -2.83 -21.71
CA LEU A 120 5.80 -1.57 -21.24
C LEU A 120 6.80 -0.82 -20.36
N LEU A 121 7.05 0.46 -20.66
CA LEU A 121 7.85 1.32 -19.80
C LEU A 121 7.02 1.75 -18.57
N VAL A 122 7.58 1.57 -17.37
CA VAL A 122 6.99 2.02 -16.10
C VAL A 122 8.00 2.93 -15.41
N ARG A 123 7.71 4.23 -15.40
CA ARG A 123 8.62 5.27 -14.91
C ARG A 123 8.51 5.46 -13.41
N LEU A 124 9.56 5.10 -12.67
CA LEU A 124 9.59 5.16 -11.20
C LEU A 124 10.80 5.94 -10.61
N PRO A 125 11.17 7.13 -11.12
CA PRO A 125 12.26 7.91 -10.54
C PRO A 125 11.90 8.50 -9.18
N ALA A 126 12.80 8.37 -8.21
CA ALA A 126 12.61 8.86 -6.84
C ALA A 126 12.58 10.40 -6.72
N PHE A 127 13.11 11.13 -7.72
CA PHE A 127 13.05 12.59 -7.74
C PHE A 127 11.69 13.13 -8.22
N GLN A 128 10.84 12.31 -8.86
CA GLN A 128 9.49 12.71 -9.28
C GLN A 128 8.40 12.14 -8.38
N ILE A 129 8.60 10.92 -7.87
CA ILE A 129 7.65 10.24 -6.99
C ILE A 129 8.16 10.33 -5.56
N ARG A 130 7.35 10.84 -4.63
CA ARG A 130 7.83 11.11 -3.27
C ARG A 130 7.81 9.88 -2.37
N THR A 131 7.00 8.86 -2.66
CA THR A 131 6.92 7.69 -1.78
C THR A 131 6.68 6.39 -2.54
N HIS A 132 7.00 5.27 -1.90
CA HIS A 132 6.72 3.95 -2.48
C HIS A 132 5.22 3.61 -2.58
N PRO A 133 4.29 4.04 -1.71
CA PRO A 133 2.87 3.82 -1.96
C PRO A 133 2.38 4.58 -3.20
N GLU A 134 2.81 5.82 -3.41
CA GLU A 134 2.48 6.58 -4.63
C GLU A 134 3.02 5.91 -5.90
N ALA A 135 4.19 5.28 -5.82
CA ALA A 135 4.71 4.48 -6.93
C ALA A 135 3.86 3.24 -7.23
N LYS A 136 3.15 2.67 -6.24
CA LYS A 136 2.16 1.60 -6.50
C LYS A 136 1.03 2.15 -7.37
N ASP A 137 0.56 3.36 -7.08
CA ASP A 137 -0.46 4.03 -7.89
C ASP A 137 0.04 4.36 -9.30
N VAL A 138 1.29 4.80 -9.45
CA VAL A 138 1.91 4.96 -10.79
C VAL A 138 1.87 3.65 -11.57
N ALA A 139 2.34 2.55 -10.96
CA ALA A 139 2.38 1.26 -11.63
C ALA A 139 0.98 0.75 -12.00
N VAL A 140 0.00 0.83 -11.08
CA VAL A 140 -1.38 0.41 -11.36
C VAL A 140 -2.02 1.27 -12.44
N ALA A 141 -1.88 2.59 -12.38
CA ALA A 141 -2.42 3.50 -13.39
C ALA A 141 -1.80 3.25 -14.77
N THR A 142 -0.48 3.01 -14.85
CA THR A 142 0.20 2.67 -16.10
C THR A 142 -0.30 1.36 -16.69
N LEU A 143 -0.51 0.32 -15.86
CA LEU A 143 -1.07 -0.95 -16.32
C LEU A 143 -2.53 -0.81 -16.77
N LEU A 144 -3.36 -0.12 -15.99
CA LEU A 144 -4.76 0.16 -16.36
C LEU A 144 -4.82 0.93 -17.68
N GLN A 145 -4.03 1.99 -17.85
CA GLN A 145 -4.01 2.78 -19.07
C GLN A 145 -3.59 1.94 -20.30
N ARG A 146 -2.69 0.97 -20.11
CA ARG A 146 -2.20 0.11 -21.19
C ARG A 146 -3.16 -1.01 -21.55
N PHE A 147 -3.75 -1.68 -20.54
CA PHE A 147 -4.45 -2.95 -20.71
C PHE A 147 -5.95 -2.87 -20.46
N GLY A 148 -6.42 -1.87 -19.70
CA GLY A 148 -7.83 -1.72 -19.36
C GLY A 148 -8.70 -1.62 -20.60
N ALA A 149 -9.71 -2.49 -20.69
CA ALA A 149 -10.70 -2.51 -21.77
C ALA A 149 -11.72 -1.35 -21.64
N PHE A 150 -11.20 -0.13 -21.49
CA PHE A 150 -11.99 1.07 -21.38
C PHE A 150 -12.76 1.35 -22.67
N GLY A 151 -14.05 1.67 -22.55
CA GLY A 151 -14.94 1.91 -23.69
C GLY A 151 -15.68 0.68 -24.20
N GLU A 152 -15.37 -0.51 -23.69
CA GLU A 152 -16.19 -1.69 -23.88
C GLU A 152 -17.45 -1.68 -22.99
N GLN A 153 -18.35 -2.64 -23.21
CA GLN A 153 -19.58 -2.75 -22.42
C GLN A 153 -19.26 -3.00 -20.95
N ARG A 154 -19.81 -2.17 -20.06
CA ARG A 154 -19.67 -2.37 -18.62
C ARG A 154 -20.36 -3.63 -18.16
N LYS A 155 -19.73 -4.30 -17.19
CA LYS A 155 -20.28 -5.44 -16.45
C LYS A 155 -21.11 -4.88 -15.28
N PRO A 156 -22.45 -5.04 -15.25
CA PRO A 156 -23.27 -4.58 -14.14
C PRO A 156 -22.88 -5.27 -12.84
N LYS A 157 -23.09 -4.60 -11.70
CA LYS A 157 -22.83 -5.15 -10.35
C LYS A 157 -21.43 -5.76 -10.19
N SER A 158 -20.46 -5.21 -10.90
CA SER A 158 -19.06 -5.61 -10.81
C SER A 158 -18.27 -4.54 -10.06
N LEU A 159 -17.33 -5.00 -9.23
CA LEU A 159 -16.55 -4.14 -8.34
C LEU A 159 -15.06 -4.40 -8.52
N LEU A 160 -14.31 -3.33 -8.77
CA LEU A 160 -12.87 -3.31 -8.57
C LEU A 160 -12.55 -2.93 -7.13
N VAL A 161 -11.88 -3.79 -6.39
CA VAL A 161 -11.26 -3.47 -5.10
C VAL A 161 -9.84 -3.01 -5.37
N LEU A 162 -9.58 -1.72 -5.18
CA LEU A 162 -8.29 -1.09 -5.44
C LEU A 162 -7.52 -0.90 -4.13
N GLY A 163 -6.50 -1.73 -3.95
CA GLY A 163 -5.56 -1.64 -2.84
C GLY A 163 -4.80 -2.95 -2.65
N GLU A 164 -3.52 -2.84 -2.27
CA GLU A 164 -2.74 -4.02 -1.90
C GLU A 164 -3.29 -4.64 -0.62
N ILE A 165 -3.78 -5.88 -0.73
CA ILE A 165 -4.36 -6.63 0.38
C ILE A 165 -3.72 -8.01 0.51
N PHE A 166 -3.87 -8.63 1.68
CA PHE A 166 -3.40 -9.98 1.93
C PHE A 166 -4.31 -11.00 1.22
N PRO A 167 -3.81 -12.15 0.73
CA PRO A 167 -4.66 -13.12 0.01
C PRO A 167 -5.91 -13.59 0.78
N VAL A 168 -5.77 -13.78 2.10
CA VAL A 168 -6.92 -14.16 2.97
C VAL A 168 -7.96 -13.04 3.04
N ASP A 169 -7.52 -11.77 3.04
CA ASP A 169 -8.44 -10.64 3.02
C ASP A 169 -9.20 -10.56 1.69
N ALA A 170 -8.53 -10.83 0.56
CA ALA A 170 -9.18 -10.87 -0.75
C ALA A 170 -10.31 -11.90 -0.79
N MET A 171 -10.09 -13.09 -0.21
CA MET A 171 -11.12 -14.12 -0.09
C MET A 171 -12.29 -13.68 0.80
N ALA A 172 -12.00 -13.06 1.95
CA ALA A 172 -13.03 -12.56 2.86
C ALA A 172 -13.87 -11.46 2.22
N ILE A 173 -13.22 -10.48 1.57
CA ILE A 173 -13.88 -9.42 0.81
C ILE A 173 -14.78 -10.03 -0.26
N GLY A 174 -14.26 -10.93 -1.10
CA GLY A 174 -15.04 -11.58 -2.16
C GLY A 174 -16.29 -12.30 -1.62
N ALA A 175 -16.15 -13.05 -0.52
CA ALA A 175 -17.26 -13.77 0.09
C ALA A 175 -18.37 -12.83 0.62
N ILE A 176 -18.00 -11.71 1.25
CA ILE A 176 -18.98 -10.72 1.74
C ILE A 176 -19.67 -10.00 0.57
N LEU A 177 -18.90 -9.60 -0.44
CA LEU A 177 -19.44 -8.90 -1.61
C LEU A 177 -20.42 -9.78 -2.41
N GLN A 178 -20.11 -11.07 -2.56
CA GLN A 178 -21.03 -12.03 -3.18
C GLN A 178 -22.35 -12.15 -2.41
N LYS A 179 -22.31 -12.16 -1.06
CA LYS A 179 -23.53 -12.24 -0.22
C LYS A 179 -24.47 -11.05 -0.41
N ILE A 180 -23.94 -9.86 -0.67
CA ILE A 180 -24.75 -8.65 -0.90
C ILE A 180 -25.20 -8.48 -2.36
N GLY A 181 -24.78 -9.37 -3.26
CA GLY A 181 -25.22 -9.40 -4.66
C GLY A 181 -24.24 -8.81 -5.68
N VAL A 182 -22.97 -8.63 -5.32
CA VAL A 182 -21.91 -8.30 -6.30
C VAL A 182 -21.62 -9.54 -7.15
N GLU A 183 -21.71 -9.40 -8.47
CA GLU A 183 -21.64 -10.52 -9.42
C GLU A 183 -20.18 -10.82 -9.85
N ALA A 184 -19.30 -9.81 -9.85
CA ALA A 184 -17.89 -9.97 -10.14
C ALA A 184 -17.02 -9.06 -9.27
N VAL A 185 -15.95 -9.60 -8.70
CA VAL A 185 -14.99 -8.85 -7.87
C VAL A 185 -13.60 -9.03 -8.47
N ILE A 186 -12.97 -7.91 -8.80
CA ILE A 186 -11.58 -7.85 -9.28
C ILE A 186 -10.77 -7.15 -8.20
N VAL A 187 -9.56 -7.62 -7.89
CA VAL A 187 -8.68 -6.99 -6.90
C VAL A 187 -7.41 -6.53 -7.58
N LEU A 188 -7.11 -5.23 -7.51
CA LEU A 188 -5.84 -4.69 -8.00
C LEU A 188 -5.04 -4.04 -6.88
N PRO A 189 -3.70 -4.20 -6.85
CA PRO A 189 -2.88 -4.96 -7.83
C PRO A 189 -3.07 -6.49 -7.69
N GLY A 190 -3.32 -7.18 -8.80
CA GLY A 190 -3.55 -8.64 -8.86
C GLY A 190 -2.37 -9.43 -9.47
N THR A 191 -2.49 -10.76 -9.53
CA THR A 191 -1.47 -11.63 -10.17
C THR A 191 -1.76 -11.91 -11.64
N ALA A 192 -3.02 -11.81 -12.08
CA ALA A 192 -3.37 -11.96 -13.48
C ALA A 192 -3.26 -10.60 -14.20
N LEU A 193 -2.66 -10.59 -15.39
CA LEU A 193 -2.65 -9.38 -16.22
C LEU A 193 -4.07 -9.10 -16.76
N GLU A 194 -4.83 -10.17 -16.94
CA GLU A 194 -6.22 -10.20 -17.36
C GLU A 194 -7.13 -9.41 -16.38
N ASP A 195 -6.81 -9.38 -15.09
CA ASP A 195 -7.53 -8.56 -14.09
C ASP A 195 -7.46 -7.06 -14.42
N TYR A 196 -6.34 -6.58 -14.96
CA TYR A 196 -6.20 -5.17 -15.37
C TYR A 196 -7.04 -4.86 -16.61
N ILE A 197 -7.24 -5.85 -17.49
CA ILE A 197 -8.11 -5.73 -18.67
C ILE A 197 -9.55 -5.60 -18.21
N GLU A 198 -10.01 -6.55 -17.38
CA GLU A 198 -11.38 -6.59 -16.89
C GLU A 198 -11.72 -5.42 -15.96
N ALA A 199 -10.74 -4.88 -15.23
CA ALA A 199 -10.89 -3.68 -14.42
C ALA A 199 -11.37 -2.46 -15.22
N GLY A 200 -11.12 -2.41 -16.54
CA GLY A 200 -11.63 -1.35 -17.42
C GLY A 200 -13.14 -1.40 -17.68
N GLN A 201 -13.80 -2.52 -17.37
CA GLN A 201 -15.22 -2.77 -17.64
C GLN A 201 -16.08 -2.74 -16.38
N VAL A 202 -15.50 -2.51 -15.19
CA VAL A 202 -16.26 -2.58 -13.93
C VAL A 202 -17.26 -1.44 -13.80
N GLU A 203 -18.32 -1.67 -13.03
CA GLU A 203 -19.31 -0.63 -12.74
C GLU A 203 -18.76 0.38 -11.73
N ALA A 204 -18.16 -0.12 -10.64
CA ALA A 204 -17.65 0.68 -9.55
C ALA A 204 -16.27 0.21 -9.06
N CYS A 205 -15.56 1.08 -8.33
CA CYS A 205 -14.29 0.80 -7.70
C CYS A 205 -14.33 1.20 -6.21
N ALA A 206 -14.08 0.25 -5.32
CA ALA A 206 -13.86 0.47 -3.90
C ALA A 206 -12.36 0.67 -3.62
N VAL A 207 -11.99 1.87 -3.19
CA VAL A 207 -10.59 2.28 -3.00
C VAL A 207 -10.22 2.11 -1.53
N LEU A 208 -9.40 1.11 -1.23
CA LEU A 208 -9.04 0.76 0.15
C LEU A 208 -7.91 1.62 0.71
N HIS A 209 -7.00 2.09 -0.14
CA HIS A 209 -5.86 2.90 0.27
C HIS A 209 -5.91 4.31 -0.34
N PRO A 210 -5.62 5.36 0.44
CA PRO A 210 -5.91 6.75 0.06
C PRO A 210 -4.93 7.36 -0.95
N PHE A 211 -3.88 6.65 -1.38
CA PHE A 211 -2.85 7.19 -2.27
C PHE A 211 -3.06 6.86 -3.76
N TYR A 212 -4.16 6.18 -4.13
CA TYR A 212 -4.46 5.78 -5.51
C TYR A 212 -5.08 6.89 -6.38
N GLU A 213 -4.57 8.13 -6.31
CA GLU A 213 -5.17 9.29 -6.99
C GLU A 213 -5.16 9.18 -8.52
N ARG A 214 -4.07 8.67 -9.13
CA ARG A 214 -3.94 8.53 -10.59
C ARG A 214 -4.85 7.45 -11.13
N SER A 215 -4.87 6.30 -10.46
CA SER A 215 -5.73 5.18 -10.83
C SER A 215 -7.20 5.56 -10.70
N VAL A 216 -7.58 6.25 -9.62
CA VAL A 216 -8.94 6.76 -9.42
C VAL A 216 -9.32 7.78 -10.50
N ALA A 217 -8.47 8.78 -10.77
CA ALA A 217 -8.75 9.77 -11.81
C ALA A 217 -8.92 9.14 -13.21
N LEU A 218 -8.14 8.10 -13.52
CA LEU A 218 -8.26 7.34 -14.76
C LEU A 218 -9.60 6.58 -14.83
N LEU A 219 -10.01 5.93 -13.75
CA LEU A 219 -11.27 5.18 -13.65
C LEU A 219 -12.49 6.13 -13.75
N GLU A 220 -12.47 7.25 -13.02
CA GLU A 220 -13.50 8.30 -13.07
C GLU A 220 -13.64 8.91 -14.46
N LYS A 221 -12.52 9.16 -15.15
CA LYS A 221 -12.52 9.65 -16.53
C LYS A 221 -13.27 8.70 -17.49
N HIS A 222 -13.26 7.40 -17.21
CA HIS A 222 -14.03 6.39 -17.95
C HIS A 222 -15.38 6.06 -17.28
N GLY A 223 -15.78 6.89 -16.31
CA GLY A 223 -17.06 6.94 -15.62
C GLY A 223 -17.26 5.87 -14.54
N VAL A 224 -16.23 5.14 -14.13
CA VAL A 224 -16.33 4.14 -13.05
C VAL A 224 -16.72 4.87 -11.76
N LYS A 225 -17.75 4.38 -11.06
CA LYS A 225 -18.21 5.00 -9.81
C LYS A 225 -17.19 4.71 -8.70
N ILE A 226 -16.77 5.71 -7.93
CA ILE A 226 -15.74 5.54 -6.88
C ILE A 226 -16.39 5.47 -5.51
N ILE A 227 -15.99 4.46 -4.73
CA ILE A 227 -16.44 4.22 -3.36
C ILE A 227 -15.22 4.34 -2.45
N THR A 228 -15.31 5.23 -1.45
CA THR A 228 -14.26 5.46 -0.46
C THR A 228 -14.53 4.70 0.84
N GLY A 229 -13.46 4.47 1.60
CA GLY A 229 -13.48 3.82 2.89
C GLY A 229 -12.94 2.39 2.84
N ASN A 230 -12.87 1.76 4.01
CA ASN A 230 -12.33 0.41 4.15
C ASN A 230 -13.01 -0.32 5.32
N PRO A 231 -13.09 -1.67 5.28
CA PRO A 231 -13.74 -2.45 6.32
C PRO A 231 -12.80 -2.74 7.50
N ILE A 232 -12.30 -1.70 8.17
CA ILE A 232 -11.43 -1.80 9.35
C ILE A 232 -12.14 -1.16 10.54
N GLY A 233 -12.47 -1.94 11.57
CA GLY A 233 -13.31 -1.49 12.68
C GLY A 233 -14.81 -1.69 12.40
N ALA A 234 -15.62 -1.62 13.44
CA ALA A 234 -17.01 -2.06 13.39
C ALA A 234 -17.91 -1.13 12.58
N ASN A 235 -17.77 0.18 12.79
CA ASN A 235 -18.62 1.17 12.13
C ASN A 235 -18.25 1.33 10.66
N ALA A 236 -16.94 1.40 10.37
CA ALA A 236 -16.44 1.53 9.00
C ALA A 236 -16.77 0.29 8.15
N THR A 237 -16.72 -0.92 8.74
CA THR A 237 -17.15 -2.15 8.03
C THR A 237 -18.60 -2.07 7.56
N ALA A 238 -19.54 -1.72 8.45
CA ALA A 238 -20.94 -1.58 8.09
C ALA A 238 -21.14 -0.50 7.00
N GLN A 239 -20.52 0.67 7.17
CA GLN A 239 -20.65 1.78 6.22
C GLN A 239 -20.08 1.42 4.85
N TRP A 240 -18.94 0.74 4.80
CA TRP A 240 -18.30 0.32 3.56
C TRP A 240 -19.21 -0.65 2.77
N ILE A 241 -19.81 -1.64 3.43
CA ILE A 241 -20.76 -2.58 2.81
C ILE A 241 -22.00 -1.85 2.29
N ARG A 242 -22.56 -0.92 3.07
CA ARG A 242 -23.73 -0.14 2.67
C ARG A 242 -23.45 0.76 1.47
N ARG A 243 -22.33 1.50 1.47
CA ARG A 243 -21.92 2.35 0.34
C ARG A 243 -21.77 1.56 -0.96
N ILE A 244 -21.21 0.35 -0.89
CA ILE A 244 -21.12 -0.53 -2.05
C ILE A 244 -22.51 -0.92 -2.55
N GLY A 245 -23.39 -1.35 -1.64
CA GLY A 245 -24.75 -1.71 -1.99
C GLY A 245 -25.56 -0.57 -2.60
N GLU A 246 -25.39 0.65 -2.09
CA GLU A 246 -26.01 1.87 -2.62
C GLU A 246 -25.51 2.19 -4.05
N VAL A 247 -24.19 2.19 -4.26
CA VAL A 247 -23.58 2.57 -5.54
C VAL A 247 -23.87 1.57 -6.66
N LEU A 248 -23.98 0.28 -6.31
CA LEU A 248 -24.31 -0.81 -7.23
C LEU A 248 -25.82 -1.14 -7.28
N GLU A 249 -26.65 -0.36 -6.59
CA GLU A 249 -28.12 -0.53 -6.58
C GLU A 249 -28.56 -1.96 -6.20
N LEU A 250 -27.93 -2.53 -5.18
CA LEU A 250 -28.19 -3.89 -4.69
C LEU A 250 -29.40 -3.93 -3.74
N ASP A 251 -29.86 -5.13 -3.38
CA ASP A 251 -31.00 -5.32 -2.48
C ASP A 251 -30.69 -4.74 -1.08
N SER A 252 -31.33 -3.62 -0.75
CA SER A 252 -31.08 -2.87 0.48
C SER A 252 -31.33 -3.69 1.76
N ALA A 253 -32.28 -4.63 1.76
CA ALA A 253 -32.56 -5.48 2.91
C ALA A 253 -31.39 -6.43 3.18
N THR A 254 -30.91 -7.11 2.14
CA THR A 254 -29.74 -8.00 2.21
C THR A 254 -28.47 -7.23 2.58
N VAL A 255 -28.22 -6.09 1.93
CA VAL A 255 -27.06 -5.23 2.22
C VAL A 255 -27.03 -4.83 3.68
N ASN A 256 -28.14 -4.34 4.23
CA ASN A 256 -28.21 -3.91 5.62
C ASN A 256 -28.04 -5.07 6.60
N ALA A 257 -28.67 -6.22 6.34
CA ALA A 257 -28.52 -7.40 7.18
C ALA A 257 -27.06 -7.88 7.26
N ILE A 258 -26.35 -7.94 6.12
CA ILE A 258 -24.94 -8.34 6.08
C ILE A 258 -24.03 -7.28 6.71
N ALA A 259 -24.30 -5.99 6.46
CA ALA A 259 -23.55 -4.90 7.09
C ALA A 259 -23.65 -4.95 8.62
N ASP A 260 -24.85 -5.21 9.16
CA ASP A 260 -25.08 -5.33 10.59
C ASP A 260 -24.42 -6.58 11.18
N GLU A 261 -24.51 -7.72 10.48
CA GLU A 261 -23.84 -8.97 10.86
C GLU A 261 -22.31 -8.78 10.97
N GLU A 262 -21.67 -8.24 9.94
CA GLU A 262 -20.21 -8.06 9.92
C GLU A 262 -19.76 -6.98 10.91
N SER A 263 -20.54 -5.92 11.10
CA SER A 263 -20.30 -4.93 12.14
C SER A 263 -20.37 -5.54 13.54
N GLN A 264 -21.35 -6.41 13.79
CA GLN A 264 -21.51 -7.10 15.06
C GLN A 264 -20.32 -8.04 15.35
N LYS A 265 -19.87 -8.82 14.38
CA LYS A 265 -18.65 -9.64 14.52
C LYS A 265 -17.43 -8.81 14.90
N ALA A 266 -17.26 -7.64 14.28
CA ALA A 266 -16.17 -6.74 14.63
C ALA A 266 -16.31 -6.18 16.06
N ARG A 267 -17.53 -5.81 16.49
CA ARG A 267 -17.78 -5.39 17.89
C ARG A 267 -17.49 -6.48 18.90
N GLU A 268 -17.85 -7.73 18.61
CA GLU A 268 -17.57 -8.86 19.49
C GLU A 268 -16.06 -9.07 19.67
N VAL A 269 -15.28 -8.90 18.60
CA VAL A 269 -13.82 -8.93 18.69
C VAL A 269 -13.30 -7.77 19.53
N LEU A 270 -13.74 -6.53 19.25
CA LEU A 270 -13.34 -5.34 20.03
C LEU A 270 -13.65 -5.52 21.53
N GLY A 271 -14.82 -6.08 21.87
CA GLY A 271 -15.24 -6.34 23.24
C GLY A 271 -14.30 -7.28 24.00
N ARG A 272 -13.64 -8.23 23.32
CA ARG A 272 -12.62 -9.11 23.94
C ARG A 272 -11.38 -8.35 24.38
N PHE A 273 -11.13 -7.19 23.78
CA PHE A 273 -9.99 -6.30 24.08
C PHE A 273 -10.42 -5.04 24.83
N SER A 274 -11.65 -4.95 25.34
CA SER A 274 -12.17 -3.76 26.06
C SER A 274 -11.42 -3.40 27.35
N HIS A 275 -10.60 -4.31 27.87
CA HIS A 275 -9.73 -4.10 29.04
C HIS A 275 -8.35 -3.54 28.66
N LEU A 276 -8.08 -3.36 27.36
CA LEU A 276 -6.80 -2.94 26.88
C LEU A 276 -6.62 -1.44 27.11
N GLU A 277 -5.62 -1.08 27.90
CA GLU A 277 -5.25 0.30 28.17
C GLU A 277 -3.80 0.54 27.74
N GLY A 278 -3.54 1.69 27.14
CA GLY A 278 -2.18 2.07 26.75
C GLY A 278 -2.17 3.19 25.72
N LYS A 279 -1.07 3.95 25.74
CA LYS A 279 -0.79 4.99 24.76
C LYS A 279 0.03 4.41 23.60
N VAL A 280 -0.55 4.36 22.41
CA VAL A 280 0.10 3.82 21.21
C VAL A 280 0.42 4.95 20.24
N MET A 281 1.60 4.93 19.65
CA MET A 281 1.98 5.82 18.55
C MET A 281 2.04 5.02 17.25
N VAL A 282 1.42 5.53 16.17
CA VAL A 282 1.42 4.86 14.85
C VAL A 282 2.16 5.73 13.84
N ALA A 283 3.27 5.25 13.29
CA ALA A 283 4.16 6.05 12.44
C ALA A 283 4.76 5.22 11.29
N GLY A 284 3.90 4.86 10.35
CA GLY A 284 4.25 4.05 9.17
C GLY A 284 4.60 4.87 7.93
N TYR A 285 4.77 4.19 6.81
CA TYR A 285 4.96 4.81 5.49
C TYR A 285 4.30 4.04 4.34
N GLU A 286 3.37 3.14 4.65
CA GLU A 286 2.66 2.28 3.71
C GLU A 286 1.35 2.90 3.20
N GLY A 287 0.84 3.93 3.89
CA GLY A 287 -0.32 4.72 3.48
C GLY A 287 -1.66 4.25 4.04
N ASN A 288 -1.69 3.19 4.87
CA ASN A 288 -2.88 2.67 5.53
C ASN A 288 -2.85 2.85 7.06
N GLU A 289 -2.06 3.80 7.56
CA GLU A 289 -1.88 4.05 9.00
C GLU A 289 -3.14 4.55 9.69
N LEU A 290 -3.88 5.47 9.05
CA LEU A 290 -5.05 6.11 9.67
C LEU A 290 -6.21 5.12 9.96
N PRO A 291 -6.57 4.19 9.05
CA PRO A 291 -7.53 3.14 9.39
C PRO A 291 -7.12 2.27 10.59
N VAL A 292 -5.82 2.04 10.78
CA VAL A 292 -5.30 1.31 11.95
C VAL A 292 -5.50 2.15 13.20
N VAL A 293 -5.18 3.44 13.17
CA VAL A 293 -5.45 4.36 14.30
C VAL A 293 -6.93 4.34 14.68
N ARG A 294 -7.84 4.38 13.71
CA ARG A 294 -9.29 4.28 13.94
C ARG A 294 -9.64 2.99 14.70
N LEU A 295 -9.09 1.85 14.29
CA LEU A 295 -9.29 0.57 14.98
C LEU A 295 -8.79 0.62 16.43
N LEU A 296 -7.63 1.23 16.70
CA LEU A 296 -7.06 1.32 18.05
C LEU A 296 -7.92 2.20 18.95
N LEU A 297 -8.39 3.35 18.45
CA LEU A 297 -9.31 4.21 19.17
C LEU A 297 -10.66 3.51 19.43
N GLU A 298 -11.20 2.78 18.44
CA GLU A 298 -12.41 1.97 18.62
C GLU A 298 -12.24 0.85 19.68
N ALA A 299 -11.01 0.36 19.87
CA ALA A 299 -10.68 -0.63 20.90
C ALA A 299 -10.44 -0.02 22.30
N GLY A 300 -10.45 1.30 22.44
CA GLY A 300 -10.27 2.01 23.71
C GLY A 300 -8.84 2.44 24.02
N LEU A 301 -7.89 2.29 23.08
CA LEU A 301 -6.52 2.77 23.26
C LEU A 301 -6.41 4.29 23.07
N ASP A 302 -5.41 4.90 23.71
CA ASP A 302 -5.02 6.29 23.46
C ASP A 302 -4.03 6.34 22.29
N VAL A 303 -4.35 7.10 21.24
CA VAL A 303 -3.46 7.29 20.08
C VAL A 303 -3.24 8.79 19.85
N PRO A 304 -2.31 9.43 20.57
CA PRO A 304 -2.17 10.88 20.54
C PRO A 304 -1.45 11.38 19.29
N TYR A 305 -0.74 10.51 18.58
CA TYR A 305 0.02 10.85 17.38
C TYR A 305 -0.03 9.73 16.34
N ALA A 306 -0.29 10.14 15.10
CA ALA A 306 -0.22 9.30 13.92
C ALA A 306 0.59 9.99 12.81
N SER A 307 1.43 9.24 12.10
CA SER A 307 2.13 9.77 10.92
C SER A 307 2.16 8.80 9.75
N THR A 308 2.18 9.38 8.56
CA THR A 308 2.30 8.68 7.27
C THR A 308 3.14 9.49 6.29
N SER A 309 3.78 8.80 5.35
CA SER A 309 4.66 9.42 4.36
C SER A 309 3.93 9.89 3.11
N ILE A 310 2.71 9.39 2.88
CA ILE A 310 1.88 9.83 1.76
C ILE A 310 1.42 11.28 1.94
N ALA A 311 0.98 11.91 0.85
CA ALA A 311 0.26 13.18 0.94
C ALA A 311 -1.12 12.99 1.60
N ARG A 312 -1.68 14.10 2.11
CA ARG A 312 -3.11 14.17 2.39
C ARG A 312 -3.86 14.24 1.05
N THR A 313 -4.82 13.36 0.87
CA THR A 313 -5.62 13.24 -0.35
C THR A 313 -7.10 13.29 0.00
N ALA A 314 -7.96 13.54 -0.99
CA ALA A 314 -9.41 13.51 -0.80
C ALA A 314 -9.91 12.11 -0.34
N LEU A 315 -9.24 11.04 -0.75
CA LEU A 315 -9.58 9.65 -0.40
C LEU A 315 -9.37 9.34 1.08
N GLY A 316 -8.48 10.06 1.77
CA GLY A 316 -8.19 9.87 3.21
C GLY A 316 -8.83 10.91 4.12
N GLU A 317 -9.67 11.79 3.59
CA GLU A 317 -10.18 12.97 4.28
C GLU A 317 -11.17 12.62 5.40
N GLU A 318 -11.97 11.57 5.23
CA GLU A 318 -12.89 11.08 6.26
C GLU A 318 -12.12 10.62 7.51
N ASP A 319 -11.10 9.78 7.33
CA ASP A 319 -10.22 9.33 8.42
C ASP A 319 -9.49 10.51 9.05
N HIS A 320 -8.96 11.45 8.25
CA HIS A 320 -8.31 12.65 8.78
C HIS A 320 -9.22 13.42 9.75
N ASN A 321 -10.46 13.70 9.32
CA ASN A 321 -11.40 14.51 10.09
C ASN A 321 -11.83 13.80 11.37
N VAL A 322 -12.20 12.52 11.28
CA VAL A 322 -12.62 11.74 12.46
C VAL A 322 -11.49 11.66 13.49
N LEU A 323 -10.28 11.30 13.06
CA LEU A 323 -9.14 11.13 13.96
C LEU A 323 -8.68 12.46 14.58
N SER A 324 -8.70 13.55 13.81
CA SER A 324 -8.39 14.88 14.34
C SER A 324 -9.43 15.34 15.37
N MET A 325 -10.72 15.06 15.14
CA MET A 325 -11.80 15.35 16.10
C MET A 325 -11.64 14.53 17.39
N LEU A 326 -11.15 13.29 17.29
CA LEU A 326 -10.86 12.42 18.43
C LEU A 326 -9.55 12.78 19.15
N GLY A 327 -8.80 13.77 18.66
CA GLY A 327 -7.62 14.32 19.33
C GLY A 327 -6.28 13.72 18.89
N THR A 328 -6.26 12.86 17.87
CA THR A 328 -5.00 12.36 17.29
C THR A 328 -4.32 13.46 16.47
N GLU A 329 -3.07 13.79 16.79
CA GLU A 329 -2.24 14.64 15.94
C GLU A 329 -1.78 13.85 14.70
N ILE A 330 -2.10 14.33 13.50
CA ILE A 330 -1.77 13.64 12.24
C ILE A 330 -0.65 14.37 11.49
N ARG A 331 0.38 13.62 11.09
CA ARG A 331 1.48 14.10 10.23
C ARG A 331 1.51 13.39 8.89
N TYR A 332 1.31 14.16 7.82
CA TYR A 332 1.58 13.73 6.44
C TYR A 332 2.95 14.19 5.99
N ARG A 333 3.53 13.47 5.01
CA ARG A 333 4.89 13.75 4.51
C ARG A 333 5.91 13.83 5.64
N LYS A 334 5.81 12.90 6.58
CA LYS A 334 6.60 12.90 7.81
C LYS A 334 8.09 12.61 7.57
N TYR A 335 8.92 13.13 8.45
CA TYR A 335 10.34 12.78 8.57
C TYR A 335 10.60 11.95 9.83
N LEU A 336 11.73 11.23 9.86
CA LEU A 336 12.09 10.41 11.01
C LEU A 336 12.25 11.26 12.28
N GLU A 337 12.83 12.44 12.16
CA GLU A 337 13.10 13.35 13.27
C GLU A 337 11.82 13.86 13.94
N GLU A 338 10.75 14.08 13.17
CA GLU A 338 9.44 14.48 13.69
C GLU A 338 8.84 13.36 14.53
N ASP A 339 8.92 12.11 14.07
CA ASP A 339 8.45 10.97 14.83
C ASP A 339 9.30 10.71 16.08
N MET A 340 10.62 10.87 16.00
CA MET A 340 11.49 10.75 17.17
C MET A 340 11.15 11.80 18.23
N GLU A 341 10.83 13.02 17.80
CA GLU A 341 10.36 14.07 18.69
C GLU A 341 8.99 13.74 19.28
N ALA A 342 8.07 13.17 18.50
CA ALA A 342 6.77 12.70 18.99
C ALA A 342 6.92 11.59 20.04
N VAL A 343 7.83 10.62 19.85
CA VAL A 343 8.13 9.60 20.87
C VAL A 343 8.59 10.25 22.18
N ARG A 344 9.51 11.22 22.11
CA ARG A 344 9.99 11.94 23.31
C ARG A 344 8.87 12.75 23.99
N HIS A 345 8.01 13.39 23.20
CA HIS A 345 6.95 14.27 23.70
C HIS A 345 5.81 13.47 24.34
N TYR A 346 5.28 12.47 23.63
CA TYR A 346 4.11 11.72 24.06
C TYR A 346 4.45 10.58 25.02
N GLN A 347 5.69 10.09 25.01
CA GLN A 347 6.16 8.95 25.81
C GLN A 347 5.19 7.76 25.71
N PRO A 348 5.01 7.19 24.50
CA PRO A 348 4.04 6.11 24.28
C PRO A 348 4.46 4.83 25.01
N ASP A 349 3.46 4.00 25.27
CA ASP A 349 3.62 2.66 25.81
C ASP A 349 3.98 1.64 24.74
N LEU A 350 3.65 1.94 23.47
CA LEU A 350 3.98 1.14 22.30
C LEU A 350 4.18 2.04 21.09
N VAL A 351 5.21 1.77 20.29
CA VAL A 351 5.41 2.39 18.98
C VAL A 351 5.18 1.36 17.87
N ILE A 352 4.31 1.69 16.92
CA ILE A 352 4.16 0.95 15.66
C ILE A 352 4.77 1.81 14.56
N GLY A 353 6.05 1.63 14.28
CA GLY A 353 6.87 2.60 13.56
C GLY A 353 7.55 2.06 12.31
N THR A 354 8.53 2.82 11.83
CA THR A 354 9.51 2.37 10.84
C THR A 354 10.71 1.72 11.54
N THR A 355 11.51 0.93 10.85
CA THR A 355 12.68 0.23 11.43
C THR A 355 13.59 1.17 12.24
N SER A 356 13.86 2.37 11.73
CA SER A 356 14.69 3.36 12.40
C SER A 356 14.01 3.94 13.65
N LEU A 357 12.71 4.24 13.56
CA LEU A 357 11.94 4.75 14.70
C LEU A 357 11.80 3.69 15.80
N ASP A 358 11.58 2.44 15.43
CA ASP A 358 11.46 1.34 16.39
C ASP A 358 12.77 1.11 17.15
N SER A 359 13.91 1.25 16.46
CA SER A 359 15.22 1.15 17.09
C SER A 359 15.38 2.26 18.14
N PHE A 360 15.05 3.50 17.76
CA PHE A 360 15.06 4.65 18.66
C PHE A 360 14.10 4.52 19.85
N ALA A 361 12.91 3.93 19.66
CA ALA A 361 11.96 3.68 20.73
C ALA A 361 12.46 2.59 21.70
N LYS A 362 13.04 1.50 21.17
CA LYS A 362 13.59 0.40 21.96
C LYS A 362 14.78 0.82 22.82
N GLU A 363 15.66 1.68 22.29
CA GLU A 363 16.74 2.31 23.07
C GLU A 363 16.22 3.12 24.26
N GLN A 364 14.96 3.58 24.21
CA GLN A 364 14.30 4.28 25.31
C GLN A 364 13.50 3.36 26.23
N GLY A 365 13.56 2.03 26.04
CA GLY A 365 12.82 1.07 26.85
C GLY A 365 11.32 1.03 26.51
N ILE A 366 10.96 1.45 25.30
CA ILE A 366 9.58 1.39 24.79
C ILE A 366 9.48 0.21 23.82
N PRO A 367 8.52 -0.73 24.00
CA PRO A 367 8.31 -1.79 23.02
C PRO A 367 7.91 -1.17 21.68
N ALA A 368 8.48 -1.67 20.59
CA ALA A 368 8.20 -1.16 19.26
C ALA A 368 8.21 -2.26 18.19
N ILE A 369 7.36 -2.11 17.18
CA ILE A 369 7.22 -3.04 16.07
C ILE A 369 7.17 -2.35 14.71
N TYR A 370 7.79 -3.00 13.73
CA TYR A 370 7.89 -2.46 12.39
C TYR A 370 6.56 -2.60 11.64
N TYR A 371 6.00 -1.47 11.24
CA TYR A 371 4.67 -1.33 10.67
C TYR A 371 4.47 -2.20 9.43
N THR A 372 5.35 -2.14 8.43
CA THR A 372 5.19 -2.90 7.17
C THR A 372 5.04 -4.41 7.43
N ASN A 373 5.90 -4.97 8.30
CA ASN A 373 5.96 -6.42 8.49
C ASN A 373 4.86 -6.94 9.43
N ASN A 374 4.48 -6.12 10.42
CA ASN A 374 3.56 -6.56 11.45
C ASN A 374 2.12 -6.13 11.18
N ILE A 375 1.90 -5.07 10.41
CA ILE A 375 0.57 -4.54 10.07
C ILE A 375 0.26 -4.77 8.59
N SER A 376 0.98 -4.13 7.67
CA SER A 376 0.63 -4.15 6.24
C SER A 376 0.82 -5.48 5.54
N ALA A 377 1.65 -6.38 6.09
CA ALA A 377 1.87 -7.72 5.56
C ALA A 377 0.95 -8.79 6.21
N ARG A 378 -0.12 -8.37 6.91
CA ARG A 378 -1.04 -9.27 7.61
C ARG A 378 -2.50 -8.97 7.28
N PRO A 379 -3.43 -9.91 7.55
CA PRO A 379 -4.86 -9.64 7.50
C PRO A 379 -5.25 -8.43 8.34
N LEU A 380 -5.94 -7.46 7.75
CA LEU A 380 -6.33 -6.20 8.41
C LEU A 380 -7.85 -5.94 8.39
N PHE A 381 -8.58 -6.59 7.49
CA PHE A 381 -9.99 -6.28 7.27
C PHE A 381 -10.94 -7.16 8.10
N PHE A 382 -12.13 -6.62 8.35
CA PHE A 382 -13.21 -7.26 9.10
C PHE A 382 -12.79 -7.71 10.51
N ALA A 383 -13.62 -8.55 11.14
CA ALA A 383 -13.37 -9.09 12.48
C ALA A 383 -12.04 -9.85 12.61
N THR A 384 -11.63 -10.61 11.58
CA THR A 384 -10.39 -11.39 11.59
C THR A 384 -9.15 -10.49 11.64
N GLY A 385 -9.14 -9.41 10.84
CA GLY A 385 -8.07 -8.42 10.87
C GLY A 385 -8.00 -7.69 12.21
N ALA A 386 -9.15 -7.25 12.73
CA ALA A 386 -9.23 -6.65 14.05
C ALA A 386 -8.67 -7.56 15.15
N ALA A 387 -9.04 -8.85 15.15
CA ALA A 387 -8.56 -9.82 16.15
C ALA A 387 -7.04 -10.02 16.06
N THR A 388 -6.50 -10.07 14.84
CA THR A 388 -5.07 -10.24 14.58
C THR A 388 -4.25 -9.06 15.09
N VAL A 389 -4.67 -7.84 14.75
CA VAL A 389 -3.97 -6.61 15.14
C VAL A 389 -4.07 -6.38 16.65
N LEU A 390 -5.26 -6.45 17.23
CA LEU A 390 -5.47 -6.18 18.65
C LEU A 390 -4.83 -7.26 19.55
N GLY A 391 -4.86 -8.52 19.14
CA GLY A 391 -4.17 -9.59 19.87
C GLY A 391 -2.67 -9.37 19.95
N MET A 392 -2.05 -8.93 18.86
CA MET A 392 -0.63 -8.59 18.83
C MET A 392 -0.31 -7.36 19.69
N ILE A 393 -1.12 -6.30 19.58
CA ILE A 393 -0.92 -5.06 20.36
C ILE A 393 -1.09 -5.33 21.85
N SER A 394 -2.08 -6.12 22.24
CA SER A 394 -2.29 -6.59 23.61
C SER A 394 -1.04 -7.30 24.16
N GLY A 395 -0.48 -8.24 23.40
CA GLY A 395 0.74 -8.95 23.79
C GLY A 395 1.98 -8.05 23.91
N LEU A 396 2.07 -6.98 23.13
CA LEU A 396 3.18 -6.02 23.18
C LEU A 396 3.07 -5.05 24.35
N LEU A 397 1.87 -4.52 24.61
CA LEU A 397 1.62 -3.65 25.76
C LEU A 397 1.89 -4.37 27.08
N ALA A 398 1.56 -5.66 27.16
CA ALA A 398 1.89 -6.50 28.31
C ALA A 398 3.41 -6.65 28.59
N ARG A 399 4.28 -6.29 27.64
CA ARG A 399 5.74 -6.36 27.77
C ARG A 399 6.40 -5.03 28.14
N LYS A 400 5.63 -3.96 28.35
CA LYS A 400 6.14 -2.61 28.66
C LYS A 400 7.17 -2.61 29.80
N ASP A 401 6.86 -3.29 30.91
CA ASP A 401 7.76 -3.32 32.07
C ASP A 401 9.04 -4.12 31.81
N ALA A 402 8.99 -5.14 30.95
CA ALA A 402 10.18 -5.89 30.57
C ALA A 402 11.18 -5.05 29.76
N PHE A 403 10.70 -4.15 28.89
CA PHE A 403 11.57 -3.22 28.15
C PHE A 403 12.16 -2.14 29.06
N ARG A 404 11.40 -1.66 30.05
CA ARG A 404 11.90 -0.72 31.07
C ARG A 404 12.99 -1.34 31.93
N ALA A 405 12.74 -2.54 32.46
CA ALA A 405 13.72 -3.28 33.25
C ALA A 405 15.00 -3.59 32.44
N MET A 406 14.85 -3.91 31.14
CA MET A 406 15.99 -4.13 30.26
C MET A 406 16.83 -2.86 30.10
N LYS A 407 16.20 -1.70 29.91
CA LYS A 407 16.91 -0.42 29.83
C LYS A 407 17.62 -0.08 31.14
N GLU A 408 16.92 -0.17 32.27
CA GLU A 408 17.49 0.08 33.60
C GLU A 408 18.74 -0.78 33.85
N TYR A 409 18.70 -2.07 33.51
CA TYR A 409 19.84 -2.97 33.62
C TYR A 409 21.08 -2.52 32.83
N PHE A 410 20.91 -1.92 31.65
CA PHE A 410 22.03 -1.43 30.83
C PHE A 410 22.49 -0.01 31.22
N GLU A 411 21.67 0.77 31.92
CA GLU A 411 22.02 2.12 32.40
C GLU A 411 22.75 2.12 33.75
N GLY A 412 22.63 1.05 34.55
CA GLY A 412 23.36 0.86 35.81
C GLY A 412 22.45 0.92 37.03
#